data_AF-A0A392MZ22-F1
#
_entry.id   AF-A0A392MZ22-F1
#
_cell.length_a   1.000
_cell.length_b   1.000
_cell.length_c   1.000
_cell.angle_alpha   90.00
_cell.angle_beta   90.00
_cell.angle_gamma   90.00
#
_symmetry.space_group_name_H-M   'P 1'
#
loop_
_entity.id
_entity.type
_entity.pdbx_description
1 polymer ?
#
loop_
_entity_poly.entity_id
_entity_poly.type
_entity_poly.pdbx_seq_one_letter_code
_entity_poly.pdbx_strand_id
1 'polypeptide(L)'
;MNARQSLKTLDLSYLETSTSEFEVSHGMENCIDQWGKHLELVVKKLLEVEYKLSTIVFEKIGSKAWISCFAKIAIESRIFSFIKFGKVVTERKNDPFKLLNLLSMFSVLNGLRLKFNQLFRGEACEEIRIVTKDLITRVVNGASEIFLQLSEQVKLQRPTCPPSDGTVPKL
;
A
#
# COMPACT_ATOMS: atom_id res chain seq x y z
N MET A 1 3.62 -26.61 -1.57
CA MET A 1 3.48 -25.60 -0.50
C MET A 1 2.27 -24.76 -0.88
N ASN A 2 1.19 -24.74 -0.09
CA ASN A 2 -0.03 -24.03 -0.48
C ASN A 2 0.13 -22.54 -0.16
N ALA A 3 -0.02 -21.65 -1.15
CA ALA A 3 0.06 -20.19 -1.00
C ALA A 3 -0.73 -19.67 0.20
N ARG A 4 -1.94 -20.22 0.41
CA ARG A 4 -2.82 -19.87 1.53
C ARG A 4 -2.25 -20.31 2.87
N GLN A 5 -1.50 -21.40 2.93
CA GLN A 5 -0.92 -21.93 4.16
C GLN A 5 0.36 -21.20 4.55
N SER A 6 1.16 -20.75 3.57
CA SER A 6 2.32 -19.89 3.82
C SER A 6 1.90 -18.55 4.44
N LEU A 7 0.77 -17.99 4.02
CA LEU A 7 0.23 -16.73 4.55
C LEU A 7 -0.43 -16.87 5.93
N LYS A 8 -0.87 -18.07 6.34
CA LYS A 8 -1.45 -18.28 7.69
C LYS A 8 -0.47 -18.04 8.83
N THR A 9 0.84 -18.06 8.54
CA THR A 9 1.89 -17.75 9.52
C THR A 9 2.05 -16.24 9.75
N LEU A 10 1.57 -15.41 8.83
CA LEU A 10 1.56 -13.96 8.98
C LEU A 10 0.29 -13.54 9.71
N ASP A 11 0.43 -12.70 10.73
CA ASP A 11 -0.71 -12.03 11.33
C ASP A 11 -1.20 -10.93 10.38
N LEU A 12 -2.22 -11.26 9.59
CA LEU A 12 -2.86 -10.36 8.62
C LEU A 12 -4.18 -9.77 9.17
N SER A 13 -4.45 -9.92 10.47
CA SER A 13 -5.71 -9.45 11.07
C SER A 13 -5.92 -7.94 10.90
N TYR A 14 -4.85 -7.16 10.97
CA TYR A 14 -4.85 -5.71 10.80
C TYR A 14 -5.30 -5.23 9.41
N LEU A 15 -5.27 -6.09 8.38
CA LEU A 15 -5.74 -5.73 7.04
C LEU A 15 -7.26 -5.61 6.94
N GLU A 16 -7.99 -6.21 7.88
CA GLU A 16 -9.46 -6.17 7.91
C GLU A 16 -10.01 -5.07 8.83
N THR A 17 -9.14 -4.38 9.55
CA THR A 17 -9.48 -3.29 10.47
C THR A 17 -10.12 -2.12 9.73
N SER A 18 -11.19 -1.58 10.30
CA SER A 18 -11.97 -0.47 9.75
C SER A 18 -11.28 0.88 9.98
N THR A 19 -11.62 1.89 9.17
CA THR A 19 -11.10 3.26 9.30
C THR A 19 -11.34 3.84 10.71
N SER A 20 -12.49 3.52 11.33
CA SER A 20 -12.85 3.98 12.68
C SER A 20 -11.97 3.42 13.80
N GLU A 21 -11.48 2.18 13.66
CA GLU A 21 -10.63 1.55 14.68
C GLU A 21 -9.21 2.14 14.68
N PHE A 22 -8.75 2.65 13.54
CA PHE A 22 -7.44 3.28 13.44
C PHE A 22 -7.40 4.72 13.91
N GLU A 23 -8.51 5.46 13.88
CA GLU A 23 -8.56 6.83 14.42
C GLU A 23 -8.44 6.86 15.95
N VAL A 24 -8.73 5.74 16.62
CA VAL A 24 -8.64 5.59 18.09
C VAL A 24 -7.26 5.07 18.54
N SER A 25 -6.49 4.44 17.64
CA SER A 25 -5.26 3.73 17.98
C SER A 25 -4.03 4.43 17.39
N HIS A 26 -3.08 4.81 18.25
CA HIS A 26 -1.73 5.31 17.87
C HIS A 26 -0.86 4.27 17.13
N GLY A 27 -1.40 3.13 16.71
CA GLY A 27 -0.64 2.03 16.08
C GLY A 27 -0.43 2.14 14.56
N MET A 28 -0.75 3.27 13.92
CA MET A 28 -0.82 3.29 12.46
C MET A 28 0.50 3.11 11.74
N GLU A 29 1.54 3.82 12.18
CA GLU A 29 2.87 3.74 11.58
C GLU A 29 3.37 2.28 11.59
N ASN A 30 3.19 1.59 12.72
CA ASN A 30 3.52 0.17 12.83
C ASN A 30 2.71 -0.71 11.88
N CYS A 31 1.41 -0.45 11.69
CA CYS A 31 0.60 -1.19 10.71
C CYS A 31 1.06 -0.93 9.27
N ILE A 32 1.49 0.29 8.93
CA ILE A 32 2.01 0.61 7.59
C ILE A 32 3.35 -0.08 7.36
N ASP A 33 4.22 -0.12 8.36
CA ASP A 33 5.49 -0.83 8.30
C ASP A 33 5.28 -2.34 8.13
N GLN A 34 4.35 -2.92 8.89
CA GLN A 34 3.95 -4.33 8.75
C GLN A 34 3.32 -4.58 7.38
N TRP A 35 2.42 -3.70 6.92
CA TRP A 35 1.85 -3.73 5.57
C TRP A 35 2.91 -3.74 4.49
N GLY A 36 3.91 -2.88 4.59
CA GLY A 36 5.02 -2.83 3.64
C GLY A 36 5.78 -4.16 3.58
N LYS A 37 6.22 -4.66 4.73
CA LYS A 37 6.97 -5.92 4.86
C LYS A 37 6.17 -7.11 4.33
N HIS A 38 4.89 -7.22 4.72
CA HIS A 38 4.02 -8.30 4.28
C HIS A 38 3.70 -8.24 2.80
N LEU A 39 3.42 -7.05 2.25
CA LEU A 39 3.16 -6.87 0.82
C LEU A 39 4.41 -7.23 0.00
N GLU A 40 5.59 -6.80 0.44
CA GLU A 40 6.84 -7.19 -0.20
C GLU A 40 7.07 -8.71 -0.18
N LEU A 41 6.80 -9.37 0.94
CA LEU A 41 6.92 -10.81 1.08
C LEU A 41 5.95 -11.52 0.13
N VAL A 42 4.67 -11.14 0.13
CA VAL A 42 3.65 -11.72 -0.76
C VAL A 42 4.08 -11.56 -2.22
N VAL A 43 4.51 -10.38 -2.64
CA VAL A 43 4.83 -10.12 -4.05
C VAL A 43 6.14 -10.82 -4.46
N LYS A 44 7.22 -10.65 -3.69
CA LYS A 44 8.57 -11.10 -4.07
C LYS A 44 8.82 -12.58 -3.77
N LYS A 45 8.18 -13.14 -2.75
CA LYS A 45 8.47 -14.53 -2.28
C LYS A 45 7.37 -15.51 -2.61
N LEU A 46 6.10 -15.07 -2.64
CA LEU A 46 4.99 -15.95 -2.97
C LEU A 46 4.59 -15.82 -4.45
N LEU A 47 4.10 -14.65 -4.86
CA LEU A 47 3.54 -14.47 -6.20
C LEU A 47 4.57 -14.62 -7.31
N GLU A 48 5.82 -14.19 -7.09
CA GLU A 48 6.87 -14.43 -8.06
C GLU A 48 7.15 -15.93 -8.31
N VAL A 49 7.07 -16.76 -7.27
CA VAL A 49 7.27 -18.21 -7.39
C VAL A 49 6.07 -18.84 -8.07
N GLU A 50 4.86 -18.49 -7.64
CA GLU A 50 3.60 -19.01 -8.20
C GLU A 50 3.40 -18.62 -9.67
N TYR A 51 3.86 -17.44 -10.06
CA TYR A 51 3.89 -17.01 -11.46
C TYR A 51 4.75 -17.95 -12.30
N LYS A 52 6.00 -18.19 -11.88
CA LYS A 52 6.93 -19.08 -12.60
C LYS A 52 6.42 -20.52 -12.66
N LEU A 53 5.90 -21.02 -11.53
CA LEU A 53 5.32 -22.37 -11.46
C LEU A 53 4.10 -22.50 -12.38
N SER A 54 3.19 -21.52 -12.36
CA SER A 54 2.02 -21.50 -13.25
C SER A 54 2.46 -21.54 -14.71
N THR A 55 3.45 -20.73 -15.10
CA THR A 55 3.99 -20.73 -16.47
C THR A 55 4.53 -22.11 -16.85
N ILE A 56 5.35 -22.76 -16.01
CA ILE A 56 5.96 -24.06 -16.31
C ILE A 56 4.91 -25.18 -16.39
N VAL A 57 3.98 -25.24 -15.44
CA VAL A 57 2.99 -26.34 -15.35
C VAL A 57 2.02 -26.30 -16.52
N PHE A 58 1.61 -25.11 -16.95
CA PHE A 58 0.59 -24.92 -17.98
C PHE A 58 1.16 -24.47 -19.32
N GLU A 59 2.49 -24.50 -19.50
CA GLU A 59 3.19 -24.09 -20.73
C GLU A 59 2.59 -24.75 -21.97
N LYS A 60 2.33 -26.06 -21.89
CA LYS A 60 1.81 -26.88 -22.99
C LYS A 60 0.30 -26.69 -23.27
N ILE A 61 -0.43 -26.08 -22.34
CA ILE A 61 -1.89 -25.90 -22.42
C ILE A 61 -2.23 -24.53 -23.06
N GLY A 62 -1.33 -23.56 -22.95
CA GLY A 62 -1.45 -22.25 -23.59
C GLY A 62 -1.49 -21.07 -22.62
N SER A 63 -1.26 -19.88 -23.14
CA SER A 63 -1.02 -18.67 -22.32
C SER A 63 -2.20 -18.28 -21.43
N LYS A 64 -3.43 -18.47 -21.91
CA LYS A 64 -4.65 -18.14 -21.17
C LYS A 64 -4.80 -18.98 -19.90
N ALA A 65 -4.39 -20.26 -19.93
CA ALA A 65 -4.55 -21.17 -18.81
C ALA A 65 -3.66 -20.77 -17.62
N TRP A 66 -2.37 -20.53 -17.86
CA TRP A 66 -1.45 -20.17 -16.79
C TRP A 66 -1.72 -18.77 -16.22
N ILE A 67 -2.11 -17.80 -17.07
CA ILE A 67 -2.48 -16.45 -16.62
C ILE A 67 -3.72 -16.49 -15.72
N SER A 68 -4.73 -17.28 -16.08
CA SER A 68 -5.94 -17.44 -15.25
C SER A 68 -5.65 -18.16 -13.94
N CYS A 69 -4.78 -19.18 -13.95
CA CYS A 69 -4.35 -19.88 -12.74
C CYS A 69 -3.61 -18.93 -11.78
N PHE A 70 -2.62 -18.20 -12.28
CA PHE A 70 -1.88 -17.22 -11.49
C PHE A 70 -2.79 -16.14 -10.90
N ALA A 71 -3.73 -15.60 -11.70
CA ALA A 71 -4.68 -14.60 -11.21
C ALA A 71 -5.49 -15.11 -10.01
N LYS A 72 -5.98 -16.35 -10.05
CA LYS A 72 -6.69 -16.97 -8.91
C LYS A 72 -5.81 -17.07 -7.67
N ILE A 73 -4.56 -17.50 -7.83
CA ILE A 73 -3.60 -17.61 -6.72
C ILE A 73 -3.33 -16.23 -6.10
N ALA A 74 -3.21 -15.18 -6.91
CA ALA A 74 -3.05 -13.81 -6.41
C ALA A 74 -4.26 -13.31 -5.61
N ILE A 75 -5.47 -13.68 -6.04
CA ILE A 75 -6.70 -13.36 -5.28
C ILE A 75 -6.69 -14.11 -3.94
N GLU A 76 -6.36 -15.40 -3.96
CA GLU A 76 -6.26 -16.23 -2.75
C GLU A 76 -5.14 -15.77 -1.80
N SER A 77 -4.12 -15.09 -2.32
CA SER A 77 -3.05 -14.47 -1.53
C SER A 77 -3.48 -13.18 -0.83
N ARG A 78 -4.78 -12.85 -0.84
CA ARG A 78 -5.40 -11.67 -0.22
C ARG A 78 -4.85 -10.35 -0.74
N ILE A 79 -4.42 -10.28 -2.00
CA ILE A 79 -3.89 -9.04 -2.60
C ILE A 79 -4.88 -7.87 -2.48
N PHE A 80 -6.18 -8.14 -2.57
CA PHE A 80 -7.22 -7.14 -2.39
C PHE A 80 -7.29 -6.60 -0.96
N SER A 81 -7.03 -7.42 0.06
CA SER A 81 -6.98 -6.95 1.46
C SER A 81 -5.82 -5.97 1.66
N PHE A 82 -4.66 -6.19 1.05
CA PHE A 82 -3.54 -5.25 1.07
C PHE A 82 -3.90 -3.91 0.41
N ILE A 83 -4.58 -3.96 -0.74
CA ILE A 83 -4.98 -2.77 -1.48
C ILE A 83 -6.07 -2.00 -0.72
N LYS A 84 -7.04 -2.72 -0.14
CA LYS A 84 -8.10 -2.15 0.70
C LYS A 84 -7.52 -1.45 1.93
N PHE A 85 -6.57 -2.07 2.64
CA PHE A 85 -5.88 -1.42 3.76
C PHE A 85 -5.24 -0.11 3.31
N GLY A 86 -4.55 -0.11 2.17
CA GLY A 86 -3.95 1.11 1.65
C GLY A 86 -4.97 2.22 1.39
N LYS A 87 -6.15 1.88 0.85
CA LYS A 87 -7.24 2.84 0.63
C LYS A 87 -7.74 3.42 1.95
N VAL A 88 -7.93 2.58 2.97
CA VAL A 88 -8.31 3.01 4.32
C VAL A 88 -7.33 4.02 4.89
N VAL A 89 -6.02 3.86 4.65
CA VAL A 89 -5.01 4.86 5.07
C VAL A 89 -5.17 6.17 4.30
N THR A 90 -5.41 6.12 2.98
CA THR A 90 -5.58 7.33 2.16
C THR A 90 -6.82 8.15 2.52
N GLU A 91 -7.87 7.50 3.01
CA GLU A 91 -9.18 8.09 3.31
C GLU A 91 -9.29 8.69 4.73
N ARG A 92 -8.24 8.59 5.55
CA ARG A 92 -8.26 9.15 6.91
C ARG A 92 -8.30 10.65 6.94
N LYS A 93 -8.72 11.19 8.07
CA LYS A 93 -8.63 12.63 8.34
C LYS A 93 -7.18 13.08 8.30
N ASN A 94 -6.97 14.34 7.95
CA ASN A 94 -5.63 14.92 7.97
C ASN A 94 -5.16 15.06 9.42
N ASP A 95 -4.17 14.25 9.77
CA ASP A 95 -3.42 14.30 11.02
C ASP A 95 -1.94 14.64 10.74
N PRO A 96 -1.16 15.06 11.75
CA PRO A 96 0.25 15.46 11.56
C PRO A 96 1.13 14.39 10.93
N PHE A 97 0.79 13.11 11.07
CA PHE A 97 1.57 11.98 10.57
C PHE A 97 1.05 11.46 9.22
N LYS A 98 -0.11 11.91 8.74
CA LYS A 98 -0.69 11.43 7.47
C LYS A 98 0.27 11.58 6.29
N LEU A 99 1.00 12.69 6.19
CA LEU A 99 1.97 12.88 5.12
C LEU A 99 3.07 11.81 5.17
N LEU A 100 3.65 11.58 6.35
CA LEU A 100 4.70 10.57 6.54
C LEU A 100 4.18 9.17 6.20
N ASN A 101 2.98 8.85 6.66
CA ASN A 101 2.29 7.59 6.36
C ASN A 101 2.12 7.35 4.85
N LEU A 102 1.65 8.38 4.12
CA LEU A 102 1.48 8.30 2.67
C LEU A 102 2.81 8.15 1.93
N LEU A 103 3.86 8.85 2.38
CA LEU A 103 5.20 8.72 1.79
C LEU A 103 5.82 7.35 2.05
N SER A 104 5.65 6.79 3.25
CA SER A 104 6.07 5.42 3.58
C SER A 104 5.37 4.40 2.69
N MET A 105 4.05 4.55 2.50
CA MET A 105 3.30 3.71 1.57
C MET A 105 3.77 3.85 0.12
N PHE A 106 4.00 5.09 -0.34
CA PHE A 106 4.49 5.35 -1.69
C PHE A 106 5.83 4.68 -1.93
N SER A 107 6.75 4.71 -0.95
CA SER A 107 8.05 4.06 -1.02
C SER A 107 7.92 2.56 -1.32
N VAL A 108 7.07 1.85 -0.56
CA VAL A 108 6.79 0.41 -0.77
C VAL A 108 6.19 0.16 -2.16
N LEU A 109 5.15 0.91 -2.54
CA LEU A 109 4.45 0.73 -3.82
C LEU A 109 5.40 1.00 -5.01
N ASN A 110 6.22 2.04 -4.91
CA ASN A 110 7.19 2.38 -5.93
C ASN A 110 8.29 1.31 -6.03
N GLY A 111 8.78 0.80 -4.90
CA GLY A 111 9.75 -0.31 -4.84
C GLY A 111 9.21 -1.61 -5.46
N LEU A 112 7.90 -1.83 -5.41
CA LEU A 112 7.24 -3.01 -5.99
C LEU A 112 6.72 -2.80 -7.42
N ARG A 113 6.72 -1.57 -7.94
CA ARG A 113 6.14 -1.18 -9.24
C ARG A 113 6.55 -2.11 -10.38
N LEU A 114 7.85 -2.38 -10.53
CA LEU A 114 8.35 -3.23 -11.62
C LEU A 114 7.86 -4.67 -11.50
N LYS A 115 7.83 -5.22 -10.28
CA LYS A 115 7.32 -6.58 -10.03
C LYS A 115 5.82 -6.67 -10.27
N PHE A 116 5.03 -5.69 -9.83
CA PHE A 116 3.60 -5.63 -10.14
C PHE A 116 3.34 -5.63 -11.65
N ASN A 117 4.05 -4.77 -12.40
CA ASN A 117 3.90 -4.69 -13.85
C ASN A 117 4.36 -5.97 -14.58
N GLN A 118 5.27 -6.73 -13.98
CA GLN A 118 5.69 -8.02 -14.51
C GLN A 118 4.66 -9.12 -14.22
N LEU A 119 4.19 -9.21 -12.97
CA LEU A 119 3.34 -10.29 -12.49
C LEU A 119 1.90 -10.16 -13.00
N PHE A 120 1.31 -8.98 -12.88
CA PHE A 120 -0.11 -8.77 -13.18
C PHE A 120 -0.30 -8.35 -14.63
N ARG A 121 0.07 -9.23 -15.57
CA ARG A 121 -0.14 -9.06 -17.02
C ARG A 121 -1.36 -9.83 -17.50
N GLY A 122 -1.90 -9.43 -18.64
CA GLY A 122 -3.02 -10.12 -19.28
C GLY A 122 -4.38 -9.81 -18.65
N GLU A 123 -5.44 -10.20 -19.34
CA GLU A 123 -6.83 -9.81 -19.02
C GLU A 123 -7.28 -10.32 -17.64
N ALA A 124 -6.89 -11.52 -17.24
CA ALA A 124 -7.33 -12.10 -15.95
C ALA A 124 -6.81 -11.36 -14.70
N CYS A 125 -5.78 -10.50 -14.85
CA CYS A 125 -5.23 -9.67 -13.78
C CYS A 125 -5.67 -8.19 -13.88
N GLU A 126 -6.59 -7.84 -14.79
CA GLU A 126 -6.98 -6.44 -15.03
C GLU A 126 -7.54 -5.75 -13.78
N GLU A 127 -8.43 -6.43 -13.05
CA GLU A 127 -8.99 -5.86 -11.82
C GLU A 127 -7.91 -5.50 -10.79
N ILE A 128 -6.95 -6.40 -10.56
CA ILE A 128 -5.81 -6.16 -9.65
C ILE A 128 -5.00 -4.94 -10.11
N ARG A 129 -4.76 -4.79 -11.42
CA ARG A 129 -4.08 -3.59 -11.97
C ARG A 129 -4.87 -2.32 -11.70
N ILE A 130 -6.18 -2.33 -11.98
CA ILE A 130 -7.05 -1.16 -11.81
C ILE A 130 -7.03 -0.70 -10.35
N VAL A 131 -7.28 -1.61 -9.40
CA VAL A 131 -7.35 -1.24 -7.98
C VAL A 131 -5.99 -0.83 -7.41
N THR A 132 -4.89 -1.39 -7.93
CA THR A 132 -3.53 -0.98 -7.54
C THR A 132 -3.20 0.42 -8.05
N LYS A 133 -3.55 0.72 -9.31
CA LYS A 133 -3.36 2.04 -9.91
C LYS A 133 -4.18 3.11 -9.18
N ASP A 134 -5.43 2.80 -8.84
CA ASP A 134 -6.27 3.68 -8.02
C ASP A 134 -5.63 3.96 -6.66
N LEU A 135 -5.13 2.94 -5.96
CA LEU A 135 -4.40 3.14 -4.69
C LEU A 135 -3.18 4.05 -4.85
N ILE A 136 -2.31 3.79 -5.84
CA ILE A 136 -1.13 4.63 -6.10
C ILE A 136 -1.54 6.07 -6.37
N THR A 137 -2.58 6.28 -7.16
CA THR A 137 -3.09 7.61 -7.50
C THR A 137 -3.57 8.35 -6.25
N ARG A 138 -4.32 7.67 -5.37
CA ARG A 138 -4.79 8.22 -4.09
C ARG A 138 -3.65 8.60 -3.16
N VAL A 139 -2.63 7.74 -3.06
CA VAL A 139 -1.43 8.03 -2.24
C VAL A 139 -0.70 9.27 -2.75
N VAL A 140 -0.44 9.35 -4.05
CA VAL A 140 0.28 10.49 -4.65
C VAL A 140 -0.53 11.78 -4.54
N ASN A 141 -1.82 11.74 -4.86
CA ASN A 141 -2.69 12.91 -4.77
C ASN A 141 -2.84 13.39 -3.33
N GLY A 142 -3.06 12.48 -2.37
CA GLY A 142 -3.17 12.82 -0.97
C GLY A 142 -1.90 13.45 -0.41
N ALA A 143 -0.71 12.93 -0.76
CA ALA A 143 0.55 13.54 -0.35
C ALA A 143 0.74 14.92 -0.99
N SER A 144 0.42 15.06 -2.27
CA SER A 144 0.53 16.33 -3.01
C SER A 144 -0.39 17.40 -2.44
N GLU A 145 -1.61 17.05 -2.08
CA GLU A 145 -2.57 17.95 -1.45
C GLU A 145 -2.04 18.47 -0.10
N ILE A 146 -1.51 17.59 0.75
CA ILE A 146 -0.94 18.00 2.04
C ILE A 146 0.26 18.94 1.84
N PHE A 147 1.14 18.66 0.87
CA PHE A 147 2.25 19.56 0.54
C PHE A 147 1.80 20.96 0.09
N LEU A 148 0.74 21.03 -0.73
CA LEU A 148 0.18 22.31 -1.17
C LEU A 148 -0.43 23.09 0.00
N GLN A 149 -1.09 22.40 0.94
CA GLN A 149 -1.68 23.02 2.12
C GLN A 149 -0.62 23.45 3.16
N LEU A 150 0.53 22.78 3.22
CA LEU A 150 1.56 23.00 4.24
C LEU A 150 2.08 24.44 4.26
N SER A 151 2.34 25.02 3.08
CA SER A 151 2.81 26.42 2.98
C SER A 151 1.81 27.40 3.60
N GLU A 152 0.51 27.24 3.30
CA GLU A 152 -0.53 28.10 3.86
C GLU A 152 -0.70 27.87 5.37
N GLN A 153 -0.60 26.62 5.84
CA GLN A 153 -0.63 26.32 7.27
C GLN A 153 0.53 26.96 8.04
N VAL A 154 1.75 26.89 7.49
CA VAL A 154 2.94 27.53 8.09
C VAL A 154 2.77 29.05 8.15
N LYS A 155 2.22 29.68 7.09
CA LYS A 155 1.92 31.11 7.10
C LYS A 155 0.89 31.49 8.17
N LEU A 156 -0.16 30.69 8.34
CA LEU A 156 -1.22 30.93 9.33
C LEU A 156 -0.72 30.80 10.77
N GLN A 157 0.21 29.89 11.03
CA GLN A 157 0.75 29.68 12.38
C GLN A 157 1.85 30.70 12.73
N ARG A 158 2.40 31.41 11.74
CA ARG A 158 3.51 32.35 11.95
C ARG A 158 3.09 33.47 12.92
N PRO A 159 3.80 33.66 14.04
CA PRO A 159 3.51 34.76 14.95
C PRO A 159 3.77 36.12 14.28
N THR A 160 2.92 37.09 14.54
CA THR A 160 3.01 38.46 14.00
C THR A 160 4.19 39.24 14.55
N CYS A 161 4.62 38.92 15.78
CA CYS A 161 5.78 39.53 16.43
C CYS A 161 6.81 38.47 16.85
N PRO A 162 8.11 38.76 16.75
CA PRO A 162 9.15 37.89 17.28
C PRO A 162 9.07 37.82 18.82
N PRO A 163 9.55 36.73 19.44
CA PRO A 163 9.67 36.63 20.90
C PRO A 163 10.52 37.76 21.47
N SER A 164 10.10 38.34 22.59
CA SER A 164 10.77 39.48 23.24
C SER A 164 12.16 39.14 23.79
N ASP A 165 12.42 37.86 24.05
CA ASP A 165 13.70 37.31 24.49
C ASP A 165 14.60 36.90 23.32
N GLY A 166 14.18 37.11 22.08
CA GLY A 166 14.91 36.71 20.87
C GLY A 166 15.00 35.20 20.66
N THR A 167 14.19 34.40 21.36
CA THR A 167 14.20 32.94 21.22
C THR A 167 13.56 32.48 19.91
N VAL A 168 13.81 31.20 19.55
CA VAL A 168 13.25 30.57 18.36
C VAL A 168 11.76 30.27 18.59
N PRO A 169 10.84 30.77 17.73
CA PRO A 169 9.43 30.40 17.81
C PRO A 169 9.22 28.90 17.63
N LYS A 170 8.26 28.32 18.37
CA LYS A 170 7.95 26.87 18.35
C LYS A 170 7.29 26.35 17.06
N LEU A 171 7.28 27.15 15.99
CA LEU A 171 6.66 26.79 14.71
C LEU A 171 7.34 25.59 14.06
#